data_AF-A0A9Q9BI53-F1
#
_entry.id   AF-A0A9Q9BI53-F1
#
_cell.length_a   1.000
_cell.length_b   1.000
_cell.length_c   1.000
_cell.angle_alpha   90.00
_cell.angle_beta   90.00
_cell.angle_gamma   90.00
#
_symmetry.space_group_name_H-M   'P 1'
#
loop_
_entity.id
_entity.type
_entity.pdbx_description
1 polymer ?
#
loop_
_entity_poly.entity_id
_entity_poly.type
_entity_poly.pdbx_seq_one_letter_code
_entity_poly.pdbx_strand_id
1 'polypeptide(L)'
;MAKEINTLKEFLESEIYSELIRLTNPARIEEKIRDIEISRLHDRLKQRQFLLKGFTCKLSTEKELTEWYLHLIEENKSDIILWTKEFWKYSEGTPEEYPDGEFPPGEELGEDEKSKVRSVGKYTKSCLAMYMAEFEILKNHPEILPDYYKRLRIPGAVKYAKEMKKLFARTFGEE
;
A
#
# COMPACT_ATOMS: atom_id res chain seq x y z
N MET A 1 19.21 -20.94 14.79
CA MET A 1 17.90 -21.32 14.22
C MET A 1 17.19 -20.03 13.84
N ALA A 2 16.78 -19.87 12.59
CA ALA A 2 15.97 -18.70 12.21
C ALA A 2 14.66 -18.77 13.02
N LYS A 3 14.27 -17.65 13.64
CA LYS A 3 13.01 -17.56 14.37
C LYS A 3 11.88 -17.83 13.36
N GLU A 4 11.02 -18.80 13.65
CA GLU A 4 9.82 -19.03 12.84
C GLU A 4 8.93 -17.78 12.91
N ILE A 5 8.52 -17.25 11.76
CA ILE A 5 7.71 -16.04 11.65
C ILE A 5 6.26 -16.48 11.53
N ASN A 6 5.48 -16.33 12.61
CA ASN A 6 4.13 -16.88 12.71
C ASN A 6 3.04 -15.81 12.73
N THR A 7 3.42 -14.54 12.83
CA THR A 7 2.49 -13.40 12.88
C THR A 7 2.95 -12.27 11.97
N LEU A 8 2.01 -11.43 11.55
CA LEU A 8 2.30 -10.22 10.76
C LEU A 8 3.19 -9.25 11.53
N LYS A 9 3.08 -9.21 12.86
CA LYS A 9 3.99 -8.40 13.69
C LYS A 9 5.43 -8.92 13.59
N GLU A 10 5.63 -10.22 13.76
CA GLU A 10 6.95 -10.83 13.61
C GLU A 10 7.50 -10.67 12.20
N PHE A 11 6.64 -10.71 11.18
CA PHE A 11 7.02 -10.43 9.80
C PHE A 11 7.56 -9.01 9.65
N LEU A 12 6.88 -8.00 10.17
CA LEU A 12 7.34 -6.61 10.12
C LEU A 12 8.60 -6.35 10.97
N GLU A 13 8.88 -7.21 11.96
CA GLU A 13 10.10 -7.18 12.77
C GLU A 13 11.23 -8.05 12.19
N SER A 14 10.97 -8.80 11.12
CA SER A 14 11.93 -9.72 10.54
C SER A 14 13.07 -9.03 9.79
N GLU A 15 14.20 -9.72 9.67
CA GLU A 15 15.36 -9.24 8.90
C GLU A 15 15.02 -9.12 7.41
N ILE A 16 14.19 -10.02 6.86
CA ILE A 16 13.78 -10.01 5.45
C ILE A 16 13.02 -8.71 5.14
N TYR A 17 12.07 -8.33 6.00
CA TYR A 17 11.32 -7.08 5.83
C TYR A 17 12.21 -5.84 6.06
N SER A 18 13.10 -5.91 7.06
CA SER A 18 14.08 -4.84 7.32
C SER A 18 15.04 -4.64 6.14
N GLU A 19 15.41 -5.71 5.44
CA GLU A 19 16.21 -5.64 4.22
C GLU A 19 15.46 -4.92 3.09
N LEU A 20 14.18 -5.23 2.86
CA LEU A 20 13.35 -4.51 1.88
C LEU A 20 13.26 -3.00 2.18
N ILE A 21 13.10 -2.64 3.46
CA ILE A 21 13.12 -1.25 3.90
C ILE A 21 14.46 -0.57 3.54
N ARG A 22 15.60 -1.23 3.79
CA ARG A 22 16.92 -0.69 3.45
C ARG A 22 17.11 -0.51 1.95
N LEU A 23 16.60 -1.42 1.13
CA LEU A 23 16.74 -1.40 -0.33
C LEU A 23 15.81 -0.38 -1.02
N THR A 24 14.79 0.11 -0.31
CA THR A 24 13.84 1.13 -0.78
C THR A 24 14.29 2.53 -0.36
N ASN A 25 13.91 2.99 0.84
CA ASN A 25 14.41 4.22 1.46
C ASN A 25 14.12 4.21 2.98
N PRO A 26 15.06 3.78 3.84
CA PRO A 26 14.80 3.64 5.28
C PRO A 26 14.54 4.97 5.98
N ALA A 27 15.06 6.10 5.47
CA ALA A 27 14.92 7.41 6.11
C ALA A 27 13.46 7.88 6.18
N ARG A 28 12.61 7.37 5.27
CA ARG A 28 11.20 7.72 5.16
C ARG A 28 10.26 6.86 6.00
N ILE A 29 10.77 5.86 6.72
CA ILE A 29 9.94 4.90 7.45
C ILE A 29 10.10 5.09 8.96
N GLU A 30 8.99 5.05 9.68
CA GLU A 30 8.96 4.99 11.13
C GLU A 30 9.42 3.61 11.63
N GLU A 31 10.23 3.57 12.68
CA GLU A 31 10.72 2.30 13.24
C GLU A 31 9.66 1.58 14.07
N LYS A 32 8.78 2.34 14.72
CA LYS A 32 7.76 1.82 15.64
C LYS A 32 6.57 1.23 14.87
N ILE A 33 6.19 0.02 15.24
CA ILE A 33 4.96 -0.63 14.77
C ILE A 33 3.83 -0.32 15.76
N ARG A 34 2.67 0.11 15.27
CA ARG A 34 1.44 0.27 16.06
C ARG A 34 0.46 -0.86 15.76
N ASP A 35 -0.37 -1.25 16.71
CA ASP A 35 -1.34 -2.34 16.54
C ASP A 35 -2.35 -2.06 15.41
N ILE A 36 -2.72 -0.79 15.21
CA ILE A 36 -3.61 -0.39 14.10
C ILE A 36 -3.03 -0.75 12.73
N GLU A 37 -1.70 -0.82 12.60
CA GLU A 37 -1.04 -1.21 11.36
C GLU A 37 -1.25 -2.69 11.05
N ILE A 38 -1.11 -3.55 12.07
CA ILE A 38 -1.35 -4.98 11.94
C ILE A 38 -2.81 -5.25 11.57
N SER A 39 -3.75 -4.59 12.25
CA SER A 39 -5.17 -4.68 11.94
C SER A 39 -5.50 -4.25 10.50
N ARG A 40 -4.82 -3.21 9.98
CA ARG A 40 -4.99 -2.77 8.59
C ARG A 40 -4.44 -3.78 7.59
N LEU A 41 -3.32 -4.44 7.88
CA LEU A 41 -2.79 -5.50 7.02
C LEU A 41 -3.73 -6.70 6.97
N HIS A 42 -4.30 -7.10 8.11
CA HIS A 42 -5.33 -8.12 8.16
C HIS A 42 -6.54 -7.77 7.29
N ASP A 43 -7.10 -6.57 7.44
CA ASP A 43 -8.28 -6.18 6.67
C ASP A 43 -7.98 -6.17 5.17
N ARG A 44 -6.82 -5.65 4.75
CA ARG A 44 -6.36 -5.69 3.35
C ARG A 44 -6.33 -7.11 2.79
N LEU A 45 -5.65 -8.03 3.46
CA LEU A 45 -5.56 -9.42 2.98
C LEU A 45 -6.91 -10.13 2.99
N LYS A 46 -7.75 -9.84 3.98
CA LYS A 46 -9.14 -10.32 4.04
C LYS A 46 -9.97 -9.84 2.85
N GLN A 47 -9.94 -8.54 2.53
CA GLN A 47 -10.69 -8.01 1.38
C GLN A 47 -10.19 -8.59 0.06
N ARG A 48 -8.88 -8.78 -0.09
CA ARG A 48 -8.30 -9.50 -1.23
C ARG A 48 -8.85 -10.92 -1.33
N GLN A 49 -8.84 -11.68 -0.23
CA GLN A 49 -9.36 -13.05 -0.21
C GLN A 49 -10.84 -13.13 -0.59
N PHE A 50 -11.67 -12.21 -0.08
CA PHE A 50 -13.08 -12.17 -0.43
C PHE A 50 -13.34 -11.89 -1.90
N LEU A 51 -12.52 -11.05 -2.54
CA LEU A 51 -12.66 -10.78 -3.96
C LEU A 51 -12.23 -11.98 -4.81
N LEU A 52 -11.18 -12.70 -4.41
CA LEU A 52 -10.66 -13.84 -5.17
C LEU A 52 -11.46 -15.12 -4.95
N LYS A 53 -11.95 -15.36 -3.74
CA LYS A 53 -12.55 -16.64 -3.32
C LYS A 53 -14.04 -16.53 -2.96
N GLY A 54 -14.60 -15.32 -2.96
CA GLY A 54 -15.97 -15.07 -2.53
C GLY A 54 -16.15 -15.03 -1.00
N PHE A 55 -17.36 -14.70 -0.55
CA PHE A 55 -17.69 -14.51 0.87
C PHE A 55 -17.65 -15.78 1.71
N THR A 56 -17.74 -16.96 1.09
CA THR A 56 -17.68 -18.25 1.78
C THR A 56 -16.26 -18.73 2.05
N CYS A 57 -15.24 -17.91 1.75
CA CYS A 57 -13.86 -18.34 1.93
C CYS A 57 -13.51 -18.51 3.41
N LYS A 58 -12.75 -19.57 3.73
CA LYS A 58 -12.08 -19.68 5.02
C LYS A 58 -10.99 -18.61 5.08
N LEU A 59 -11.07 -17.72 6.06
CA LEU A 59 -10.05 -16.70 6.27
C LEU A 59 -8.73 -17.36 6.65
N SER A 60 -7.65 -16.84 6.09
CA SER A 60 -6.30 -17.30 6.45
C SER A 60 -5.98 -17.00 7.90
N THR A 61 -5.23 -17.91 8.49
CA THR A 61 -4.56 -17.78 9.78
C THR A 61 -3.40 -16.79 9.67
N GLU A 62 -2.94 -16.27 10.81
CA GLU A 62 -1.77 -15.37 10.87
C GLU A 62 -0.53 -15.97 10.20
N LYS A 63 -0.32 -17.28 10.39
CA LYS A 63 0.77 -18.01 9.78
C LYS A 63 0.66 -18.01 8.26
N GLU A 64 -0.50 -18.35 7.72
CA GLU A 64 -0.73 -18.36 6.26
C GLU A 64 -0.60 -16.95 5.65
N LEU A 65 -1.04 -15.89 6.35
CA LEU A 65 -0.85 -14.51 5.91
C LEU A 65 0.63 -14.12 5.86
N THR A 66 1.39 -14.58 6.85
CA THR A 66 2.83 -14.33 6.95
C THR A 66 3.61 -15.08 5.88
N GLU A 67 3.31 -16.37 5.68
CA GLU A 67 3.86 -17.20 4.61
C GLU A 67 3.58 -16.61 3.23
N TRP A 68 2.37 -16.08 3.03
CA TRP A 68 2.02 -15.39 1.78
C TRP A 68 2.93 -14.20 1.50
N TYR A 69 3.22 -13.35 2.49
CA TYR A 69 4.16 -12.24 2.30
C TYR A 69 5.58 -12.72 2.03
N LEU A 70 6.07 -13.70 2.78
CA LEU A 70 7.43 -14.23 2.61
C LEU A 70 7.62 -14.80 1.21
N HIS A 71 6.65 -15.59 0.74
CA HIS A 71 6.66 -16.15 -0.60
C HIS A 71 6.59 -15.06 -1.68
N LEU A 72 5.74 -14.04 -1.50
CA LEU A 72 5.66 -12.92 -2.43
C LEU A 72 7.00 -12.18 -2.56
N ILE A 73 7.74 -12.01 -1.45
CA ILE A 73 9.09 -11.40 -1.46
C ILE A 73 10.07 -12.31 -2.17
N GLU A 74 10.09 -13.59 -1.84
CA GLU A 74 11.01 -14.57 -2.44
C GLU A 74 10.92 -14.55 -3.97
N GLU A 75 9.70 -14.53 -4.51
CA GLU A 75 9.47 -14.55 -5.95
C GLU A 75 9.65 -13.18 -6.63
N ASN A 76 9.42 -12.07 -5.91
CA ASN A 76 9.25 -10.75 -6.55
C ASN A 76 10.08 -9.63 -5.91
N LYS A 77 11.13 -9.94 -5.15
CA LYS A 77 11.91 -8.96 -4.36
C LYS A 77 12.28 -7.70 -5.15
N SER A 78 12.88 -7.87 -6.33
CA SER A 78 13.33 -6.75 -7.17
C SER A 78 12.16 -5.90 -7.69
N ASP A 79 11.10 -6.55 -8.16
CA ASP A 79 9.89 -5.88 -8.65
C ASP A 79 9.20 -5.09 -7.52
N ILE A 80 9.10 -5.67 -6.32
CA ILE A 80 8.51 -4.99 -5.15
C ILE A 80 9.31 -3.73 -4.79
N ILE A 81 10.64 -3.80 -4.82
CA ILE A 81 11.51 -2.65 -4.54
C ILE A 81 11.30 -1.57 -5.60
N LEU A 82 11.27 -1.96 -6.88
CA LEU A 82 11.05 -1.03 -7.99
C LEU A 82 9.68 -0.37 -7.90
N TRP A 83 8.62 -1.18 -7.74
CA TRP A 83 7.25 -0.71 -7.57
C TRP A 83 7.12 0.28 -6.43
N THR A 84 7.71 -0.02 -5.27
CA THR A 84 7.66 0.88 -4.10
C THR A 84 8.29 2.23 -4.42
N LYS A 85 9.44 2.24 -5.12
CA LYS A 85 10.12 3.48 -5.52
C LYS A 85 9.29 4.30 -6.51
N GLU A 86 8.71 3.66 -7.53
CA GLU A 86 7.86 4.35 -8.51
C GLU A 86 6.55 4.85 -7.89
N PHE A 87 5.94 4.06 -7.00
CA PHE A 87 4.76 4.47 -6.25
C PHE A 87 5.02 5.71 -5.39
N TRP A 88 6.16 5.78 -4.69
CA TRP A 88 6.53 6.95 -3.92
C TRP A 88 6.78 8.18 -4.80
N LYS A 89 7.48 8.03 -5.92
CA LYS A 89 7.65 9.13 -6.90
C LYS A 89 6.30 9.66 -7.40
N TYR A 90 5.37 8.76 -7.73
CA TYR A 90 4.01 9.12 -8.11
C TYR A 90 3.31 9.90 -6.99
N SER A 91 3.40 9.41 -5.75
CA SER A 91 2.76 10.03 -4.59
C SER A 91 3.31 11.43 -4.30
N GLU A 92 4.62 11.65 -4.51
CA GLU A 92 5.27 12.96 -4.37
C GLU A 92 4.90 13.93 -5.49
N GLY A 93 4.77 13.41 -6.72
CA GLY A 93 4.44 14.18 -7.91
C GLY A 93 2.96 14.43 -8.12
N THR A 94 2.09 13.86 -7.27
CA THR A 94 0.66 14.14 -7.28
C THR A 94 0.44 15.41 -6.46
N PRO A 95 0.22 16.59 -7.08
CA PRO A 95 -0.09 17.78 -6.31
C PRO A 95 -1.31 17.51 -5.46
N GLU A 96 -1.19 17.84 -4.17
CA GLU A 96 -2.28 17.88 -3.22
C GLU A 96 -3.15 19.11 -3.54
N GLU A 97 -3.64 19.22 -4.78
CA GLU A 97 -4.84 20.03 -5.06
C GLU A 97 -6.02 19.26 -4.47
N TYR A 98 -6.02 19.10 -3.15
CA TYR A 98 -7.27 19.10 -2.43
C TYR A 98 -7.77 20.53 -2.58
N PRO A 99 -8.88 20.78 -3.31
CA PRO A 99 -9.57 22.03 -3.10
C PRO A 99 -9.80 22.15 -1.60
N ASP A 100 -9.68 23.36 -1.05
CA ASP A 100 -9.77 23.65 0.40
C ASP A 100 -11.17 23.36 1.00
N GLY A 101 -11.84 22.28 0.59
CA GLY A 101 -13.20 21.94 0.96
C GLY A 101 -14.23 22.67 0.13
N GLU A 102 -15.44 22.72 0.68
CA GLU A 102 -16.71 23.12 0.08
C GLU A 102 -16.83 24.62 -0.22
N PHE A 103 -15.81 25.24 -0.79
CA PHE A 103 -15.94 26.61 -1.24
C PHE A 103 -16.76 26.68 -2.54
N PRO A 104 -17.81 27.52 -2.58
CA PRO A 104 -18.58 27.76 -3.79
C PRO A 104 -17.67 28.14 -4.98
N PRO A 105 -18.01 27.70 -6.20
CA PRO A 105 -17.30 28.14 -7.40
C PRO A 105 -17.29 29.67 -7.49
N GLY A 106 -16.10 30.27 -7.51
CA GLY A 106 -15.90 31.73 -7.63
C GLY A 106 -15.54 32.45 -6.33
N GLU A 107 -15.45 31.74 -5.20
CA GLU A 107 -14.90 32.31 -3.96
C GLU A 107 -13.37 32.34 -4.02
N GLU A 108 -12.78 33.54 -4.01
CA GLU A 108 -11.33 33.71 -3.91
C GLU A 108 -10.91 33.56 -2.45
N LEU A 109 -10.22 32.47 -2.14
CA LEU A 109 -9.68 32.24 -0.81
C LEU A 109 -8.54 33.21 -0.48
N GLY A 110 -8.64 33.81 0.69
CA GLY A 110 -7.54 34.52 1.33
C GLY A 110 -6.30 33.64 1.45
N GLU A 111 -5.11 34.24 1.48
CA GLU A 111 -3.86 33.48 1.58
C GLU A 111 -3.72 32.69 2.91
N ASP A 112 -4.46 33.10 3.92
CA ASP A 112 -4.61 32.48 5.23
C ASP A 112 -5.69 31.39 5.27
N GLU A 113 -6.62 31.40 4.30
CA GLU A 113 -7.69 30.40 4.15
C GLU A 113 -7.25 29.18 3.33
N LYS A 114 -6.16 29.31 2.58
CA LYS A 114 -5.56 28.20 1.82
C LYS A 114 -4.87 27.20 2.74
N SER A 115 -5.13 25.91 2.53
CA SER A 115 -4.40 24.85 3.22
C SER A 115 -2.91 24.93 2.91
N LYS A 116 -2.09 24.94 3.95
CA LYS A 116 -0.63 24.95 3.85
C LYS A 116 -0.08 23.71 4.56
N VAL A 117 0.67 22.90 3.83
CA VAL A 117 1.38 21.74 4.39
C VAL A 117 2.39 22.24 5.43
N ARG A 118 2.16 21.92 6.71
CA ARG A 118 3.06 22.32 7.81
C ARG A 118 4.27 21.39 7.96
N SER A 119 4.04 20.10 7.81
CA SER A 119 5.09 19.08 7.87
C SER A 119 4.64 17.82 7.15
N VAL A 120 5.61 17.14 6.54
CA VAL A 120 5.41 15.81 5.96
C VAL A 120 5.99 14.80 6.94
N GLY A 121 5.14 13.87 7.39
CA GLY A 121 5.54 12.79 8.29
C GLY A 121 6.28 11.66 7.57
N LYS A 122 6.81 10.71 8.35
CA LYS A 122 7.33 9.45 7.82
C LYS A 122 6.19 8.47 7.57
N TYR A 123 6.42 7.52 6.66
CA TYR A 123 5.51 6.41 6.46
C TYR A 123 5.55 5.43 7.62
N THR A 124 4.41 4.81 7.90
CA THR A 124 4.31 3.75 8.90
C THR A 124 5.13 2.53 8.48
N LYS A 125 5.65 1.73 9.42
CA LYS A 125 6.49 0.57 9.10
C LYS A 125 5.80 -0.44 8.19
N SER A 126 4.49 -0.60 8.34
CA SER A 126 3.64 -1.49 7.53
C SER A 126 3.40 -1.03 6.09
N CYS A 127 3.80 0.16 5.67
CA CYS A 127 3.40 0.71 4.37
C CYS A 127 3.85 -0.16 3.18
N LEU A 128 5.09 -0.68 3.20
CA LEU A 128 5.59 -1.57 2.15
C LEU A 128 4.74 -2.84 2.03
N ALA A 129 4.37 -3.46 3.16
CA ALA A 129 3.47 -4.62 3.14
C ALA A 129 2.10 -4.28 2.52
N MET A 130 1.57 -3.07 2.75
CA MET A 130 0.34 -2.63 2.08
C MET A 130 0.54 -2.51 0.55
N TYR A 131 1.66 -1.95 0.11
CA TYR A 131 1.98 -1.83 -1.31
C TYR A 131 2.24 -3.18 -1.97
N MET A 132 2.77 -4.16 -1.24
CA MET A 132 2.95 -5.52 -1.74
C MET A 132 1.62 -6.22 -2.01
N ALA A 133 0.62 -6.06 -1.14
CA ALA A 133 -0.73 -6.57 -1.38
C ALA A 133 -1.38 -5.94 -2.62
N GLU A 134 -1.14 -4.66 -2.84
CA GLU A 134 -1.59 -3.95 -4.04
C GLU A 134 -0.83 -4.38 -5.30
N PHE A 135 0.50 -4.51 -5.21
CA PHE A 135 1.39 -5.00 -6.27
C PHE A 135 0.95 -6.37 -6.78
N GLU A 136 0.65 -7.31 -5.87
CA GLU A 136 0.24 -8.65 -6.26
C GLU A 136 -1.10 -8.62 -7.01
N ILE A 137 -2.06 -7.79 -6.58
CA ILE A 137 -3.32 -7.60 -7.30
C ILE A 137 -3.08 -6.98 -8.67
N LEU A 138 -2.23 -5.95 -8.75
CA LEU A 138 -1.88 -5.32 -10.03
C LEU A 138 -1.24 -6.29 -11.02
N LYS A 139 -0.36 -7.17 -10.52
CA LYS A 139 0.37 -8.15 -11.32
C LYS A 139 -0.52 -9.30 -11.79
N ASN A 140 -1.37 -9.84 -10.93
CA ASN A 140 -2.07 -11.10 -11.16
C ASN A 140 -3.58 -10.97 -11.39
N HIS A 141 -4.21 -9.95 -10.79
CA HIS A 141 -5.66 -9.78 -10.74
C HIS A 141 -6.09 -8.31 -10.94
N PRO A 142 -5.59 -7.60 -11.98
CA PRO A 142 -5.83 -6.17 -12.11
C PRO A 142 -7.33 -5.84 -12.19
N GLU A 143 -8.17 -6.73 -12.69
CA GLU A 143 -9.62 -6.57 -12.77
C GLU A 143 -10.30 -6.30 -11.42
N ILE A 144 -9.80 -6.86 -10.31
CA ILE A 144 -10.42 -6.70 -8.98
C ILE A 144 -9.96 -5.43 -8.25
N LEU A 145 -8.94 -4.74 -8.74
CA LEU A 145 -8.33 -3.59 -8.05
C LEU A 145 -9.33 -2.47 -7.69
N PRO A 146 -10.26 -2.03 -8.58
CA PRO A 146 -11.24 -1.01 -8.22
C PRO A 146 -12.14 -1.43 -7.06
N ASP A 147 -12.57 -2.70 -7.03
CA ASP A 147 -13.44 -3.20 -5.97
C ASP A 147 -12.68 -3.46 -4.68
N TYR A 148 -11.40 -3.82 -4.77
CA TYR A 148 -10.49 -3.87 -3.64
C TYR A 148 -10.38 -2.50 -2.96
N TYR A 149 -10.14 -1.43 -3.72
CA TYR A 149 -10.10 -0.07 -3.19
C TYR A 149 -11.42 0.42 -2.61
N LYS A 150 -12.56 0.08 -3.23
CA LYS A 150 -13.88 0.38 -2.65
C LYS A 150 -14.06 -0.27 -1.29
N ARG A 151 -13.65 -1.54 -1.14
CA ARG A 151 -13.73 -2.27 0.14
C ARG A 151 -12.83 -1.67 1.21
N LEU A 152 -11.69 -1.09 0.81
CA LEU A 152 -10.80 -0.32 1.67
C LEU A 152 -11.24 1.13 1.89
N ARG A 153 -12.39 1.54 1.32
CA ARG A 153 -12.97 2.88 1.44
C ARG A 153 -12.05 4.00 0.94
N ILE A 154 -11.26 3.72 -0.09
CA ILE A 154 -10.41 4.73 -0.72
C ILE A 154 -11.30 5.65 -1.58
N PRO A 155 -11.31 6.98 -1.35
CA PRO A 155 -12.04 7.92 -2.18
C PRO A 155 -11.63 7.85 -3.65
N GLY A 156 -12.59 8.00 -4.57
CA GLY A 156 -12.30 7.93 -6.00
C GLY A 156 -11.72 6.58 -6.46
N ALA A 157 -11.99 5.48 -5.74
CA ALA A 157 -11.43 4.14 -5.96
C ALA A 157 -11.28 3.73 -7.44
N VAL A 158 -12.29 4.00 -8.29
CA VAL A 158 -12.25 3.67 -9.72
C VAL A 158 -11.21 4.50 -10.47
N LYS A 159 -11.14 5.81 -10.21
CA LYS A 159 -10.14 6.72 -10.78
C LYS A 159 -8.75 6.31 -10.32
N TYR A 160 -8.58 6.10 -9.01
CA TYR A 160 -7.31 5.70 -8.41
C TYR A 160 -6.82 4.35 -8.96
N ALA A 161 -7.70 3.35 -9.11
CA ALA A 161 -7.35 2.07 -9.75
C ALA A 161 -6.89 2.23 -11.19
N LYS A 162 -7.49 3.15 -11.97
CA LYS A 162 -7.04 3.44 -13.34
C LYS A 162 -5.65 4.06 -13.35
N GLU A 163 -5.34 4.94 -12.41
CA GLU A 163 -4.03 5.56 -12.26
C GLU A 163 -2.97 4.52 -11.85
N MET A 164 -3.27 3.68 -10.86
CA MET A 164 -2.34 2.65 -10.40
C MET A 164 -2.05 1.60 -11.47
N LYS A 165 -3.06 1.19 -12.26
CA LYS A 165 -2.85 0.32 -13.43
C LYS A 165 -1.95 0.96 -14.48
N LYS A 166 -2.15 2.26 -14.78
CA LYS A 166 -1.31 3.00 -15.73
C LYS A 166 0.13 3.14 -15.24
N LEU A 167 0.30 3.41 -13.94
CA LEU A 167 1.63 3.49 -13.32
C LEU A 167 2.32 2.13 -13.40
N PHE A 168 1.62 1.06 -13.01
CA PHE A 168 2.16 -0.30 -13.07
C PHE A 168 2.55 -0.71 -14.50
N ALA A 169 1.70 -0.43 -15.49
CA ALA A 169 2.00 -0.69 -16.89
C ALA A 169 3.22 0.12 -17.40
N ARG A 170 3.43 1.34 -16.91
CA ARG A 170 4.63 2.13 -17.23
C ARG A 170 5.89 1.56 -16.58
N THR A 171 5.75 1.00 -15.38
CA THR A 171 6.86 0.45 -14.61
C THR A 171 7.30 -0.93 -15.11
N PHE A 172 6.35 -1.77 -15.53
CA PHE A 172 6.60 -3.18 -15.85
C PHE A 172 6.13 -3.63 -17.24
N GLY A 173 5.41 -2.80 -17.98
CA GLY A 173 5.06 -3.10 -19.37
C GLY A 173 6.28 -2.91 -20.27
N GLU A 174 6.49 -3.86 -21.18
CA GLU A 174 7.31 -3.62 -22.37
C GLU A 174 6.56 -2.62 -23.26
N GLU A 175 7.26 -1.62 -23.79
CA GLU A 175 6.72 -0.60 -24.72
C GLU A 175 6.07 -1.21 -25.97
#